data_AF-A0A2G6GJ07-F1
#
_entry.id   AF-A0A2G6GJ07-F1
#
_cell.length_a   1.000
_cell.length_b   1.000
_cell.length_c   1.000
_cell.angle_alpha   90.00
_cell.angle_beta   90.00
_cell.angle_gamma   90.00
#
_symmetry.space_group_name_H-M   'P 1'
#
loop_
_entity.id
_entity.type
_entity.pdbx_description
1 polymer ?
#
loop_
_entity_poly.entity_id
_entity_poly.type
_entity_poly.pdbx_seq_one_letter_code
_entity_poly.pdbx_strand_id
1 'polypeptide(L)'
;MLQNESNQEQASLILSLNTGLEVSEVFVNNRLINPRRVGETIHLDFPTTPVGQGESVTIKVLYDGVPQLLREDYALVKDVKNGTNPTAFQQPNLTYLDRNIIFLQRDANWLVWPLSSGPHIATQETELTLTVLSKLPTVSSGQILEQNQSQTTYYWSKDLPLFLVAVGPYHIHHSSNNDILIPPYSNNYDIQYGELALSLRQAFLRRTGVDGLNDHAQAVILPYTQQIVISDSIIGLPSIGRVGNWQNGQQANGQKMIFDMAANYSRAWLLEHVAWHMSELNTEGQLRSSITICGPPDENGKQQCEVRGLGGVNPQAPQGRLIEKENDSPLLRALSIYLGQLLVTDIVEDGDQWMLSSEQTNSDKALAVNNLLISQHEDFNQCQANAIILAIDHIYDDSGESTFTQMLNTLIEQYPIGREPVTEDAFWLIAGQFTNDIDELREAELDCFNLKD
;
A
#
# COMPACT_ATOMS: atom_id res chain seq x y z
N MET A 1 20.54 -2.76 -14.28
CA MET A 1 20.55 -3.61 -15.49
C MET A 1 19.15 -4.19 -15.66
N LEU A 2 18.60 -4.23 -16.87
CA LEU A 2 17.26 -4.78 -17.13
C LEU A 2 17.35 -5.93 -18.14
N GLN A 3 16.69 -7.06 -17.86
CA GLN A 3 16.58 -8.21 -18.76
C GLN A 3 15.24 -8.22 -19.48
N ASN A 4 15.23 -8.52 -20.76
CA ASN A 4 14.00 -8.68 -21.53
C ASN A 4 13.35 -10.04 -21.24
N GLU A 5 12.25 -10.03 -20.48
CA GLU A 5 11.46 -11.22 -20.14
C GLU A 5 10.33 -11.50 -21.14
N SER A 6 10.20 -10.71 -22.21
CA SER A 6 9.21 -11.01 -23.25
C SER A 6 9.67 -12.15 -24.16
N ASN A 7 8.69 -12.79 -24.79
CA ASN A 7 8.92 -13.79 -25.84
C ASN A 7 9.33 -13.18 -27.19
N GLN A 8 9.73 -11.90 -27.23
CA GLN A 8 10.01 -11.15 -28.46
C GLN A 8 11.21 -10.21 -28.29
N GLU A 9 11.87 -9.89 -29.39
CA GLU A 9 12.90 -8.85 -29.43
C GLU A 9 12.28 -7.47 -29.22
N GLN A 10 12.92 -6.64 -28.39
CA GLN A 10 12.45 -5.28 -28.11
C GLN A 10 13.38 -4.25 -28.73
N ALA A 11 12.86 -3.39 -29.60
CA ALA A 11 13.63 -2.31 -30.23
C ALA A 11 13.71 -1.03 -29.37
N SER A 12 12.89 -0.95 -28.32
CA SER A 12 12.79 0.23 -27.45
C SER A 12 12.43 -0.18 -26.04
N LEU A 13 12.72 0.70 -25.10
CA LEU A 13 12.33 0.62 -23.70
C LEU A 13 11.44 1.81 -23.33
N ILE A 14 10.37 1.54 -22.59
CA ILE A 14 9.49 2.57 -22.05
C ILE A 14 9.70 2.62 -20.55
N LEU A 15 10.01 3.81 -20.03
CA LEU A 15 10.09 4.06 -18.59
C LEU A 15 9.04 5.10 -18.21
N SER A 16 8.38 4.90 -17.08
CA SER A 16 7.44 5.81 -16.47
C SER A 16 8.18 6.79 -15.57
N LEU A 17 7.92 8.09 -15.69
CA LEU A 17 8.56 9.17 -14.95
C LEU A 17 7.57 10.32 -14.71
N ASN A 18 7.58 10.90 -13.51
CA ASN A 18 6.73 12.04 -13.17
C ASN A 18 6.97 13.26 -14.10
N THR A 19 5.91 13.98 -14.50
CA THR A 19 5.98 15.15 -15.42
C THR A 19 6.73 16.35 -14.85
N GLY A 20 6.87 16.44 -13.54
CA GLY A 20 7.70 17.44 -12.87
C GLY A 20 9.20 17.17 -12.94
N LEU A 21 9.62 16.02 -13.45
CA LEU A 21 11.01 15.60 -13.58
C LEU A 21 11.46 15.69 -15.04
N GLU A 22 12.54 16.42 -15.29
CA GLU A 22 13.16 16.61 -16.59
C GLU A 22 14.38 15.70 -16.75
N VAL A 23 14.44 14.98 -17.87
CA VAL A 23 15.58 14.10 -18.18
C VAL A 23 16.67 14.91 -18.84
N SER A 24 17.85 14.94 -18.22
CA SER A 24 19.02 15.66 -18.73
C SER A 24 19.86 14.79 -19.67
N GLU A 25 20.13 13.54 -19.29
CA GLU A 25 20.93 12.61 -20.11
C GLU A 25 20.43 11.17 -19.94
N VAL A 26 20.49 10.38 -21.02
CA VAL A 26 20.23 8.94 -20.99
C VAL A 26 21.32 8.17 -21.71
N PHE A 27 21.83 7.13 -21.05
CA PHE A 27 22.80 6.22 -21.63
C PHE A 27 22.24 4.81 -21.73
N VAL A 28 22.34 4.20 -22.91
CA VAL A 28 22.06 2.79 -23.16
C VAL A 28 23.38 2.09 -23.49
N ASN A 29 23.79 1.12 -22.68
CA ASN A 29 25.08 0.44 -22.81
C ASN A 29 26.25 1.43 -23.01
N ASN A 30 26.29 2.47 -22.17
CA ASN A 30 27.26 3.58 -22.20
C ASN A 30 27.23 4.48 -23.45
N ARG A 31 26.17 4.40 -24.28
CA ARG A 31 25.96 5.33 -25.40
C ARG A 31 24.87 6.32 -25.07
N LEU A 32 25.18 7.62 -25.23
CA LEU A 32 24.21 8.69 -25.08
C LEU A 32 23.10 8.55 -26.14
N ILE A 33 21.85 8.59 -25.71
CA ILE A 33 20.67 8.60 -26.58
C ILE A 33 19.78 9.79 -26.24
N ASN A 34 18.95 10.20 -27.20
CA ASN A 34 17.93 11.21 -26.98
C ASN A 34 16.62 10.53 -26.60
N PRO A 35 16.12 10.68 -25.36
CA PRO A 35 14.83 10.14 -24.97
C PRO A 35 13.70 10.92 -25.65
N ARG A 36 12.60 10.24 -25.96
CA ARG A 36 11.35 10.88 -26.40
C ARG A 36 10.33 10.86 -25.27
N ARG A 37 9.95 12.04 -24.75
CA ARG A 37 8.92 12.18 -23.72
C ARG A 37 7.52 12.04 -24.33
N VAL A 38 6.68 11.20 -23.72
CA VAL A 38 5.25 11.04 -24.04
C VAL A 38 4.49 11.02 -22.71
N GLY A 39 4.13 12.19 -22.19
CA GLY A 39 3.34 12.30 -20.96
C GLY A 39 4.13 11.89 -19.73
N GLU A 40 3.62 10.91 -18.99
CA GLU A 40 4.29 10.29 -17.85
C GLU A 40 5.29 9.19 -18.27
N THR A 41 5.63 9.05 -19.55
CA THR A 41 6.65 8.09 -20.00
C THR A 41 7.79 8.75 -20.80
N ILE A 42 8.94 8.08 -20.78
CA ILE A 42 10.10 8.34 -21.63
C ILE A 42 10.37 7.08 -22.46
N HIS A 43 10.44 7.27 -23.78
CA HIS A 43 10.76 6.23 -24.74
C HIS A 43 12.25 6.29 -25.08
N LEU A 44 12.92 5.16 -24.96
CA LEU A 44 14.33 4.97 -25.19
C LEU A 44 14.51 4.01 -26.37
N ASP A 45 14.87 4.53 -27.55
CA ASP A 45 15.14 3.70 -28.72
C ASP A 45 16.55 3.10 -28.64
N PHE A 46 16.68 1.79 -28.85
CA PHE A 46 17.98 1.14 -28.79
C PHE A 46 18.80 1.46 -30.06
N PRO A 47 20.05 1.94 -29.92
CA PRO A 47 20.77 2.59 -31.02
C PRO A 47 21.30 1.64 -32.10
N THR A 48 21.34 0.32 -31.90
CA THR A 48 21.92 -0.61 -32.89
C THR A 48 21.18 -1.94 -33.05
N THR A 49 20.90 -2.64 -31.95
CA THR A 49 20.31 -3.98 -31.99
C THR A 49 19.16 -4.04 -31.00
N PRO A 50 17.99 -4.57 -31.40
CA PRO A 50 16.95 -4.95 -30.45
C PRO A 50 17.51 -5.87 -29.37
N VAL A 51 16.96 -5.78 -28.15
CA VAL A 51 17.33 -6.65 -27.03
C VAL A 51 16.54 -7.95 -27.17
N GLY A 52 17.23 -9.07 -27.34
CA GLY A 52 16.65 -10.40 -27.46
C GLY A 52 16.07 -10.93 -26.14
N GLN A 53 15.30 -12.02 -26.21
CA GLN A 53 14.76 -12.69 -25.02
C GLN A 53 15.90 -13.14 -24.09
N GLY A 54 15.80 -12.82 -22.80
CA GLY A 54 16.82 -13.12 -21.79
C GLY A 54 18.09 -12.27 -21.90
N GLU A 55 18.20 -11.39 -22.90
CA GLU A 55 19.32 -10.46 -22.98
C GLU A 55 19.11 -9.28 -22.02
N SER A 56 20.23 -8.74 -21.54
CA SER A 56 20.24 -7.62 -20.60
C SER A 56 20.76 -6.34 -21.22
N VAL A 57 20.19 -5.22 -20.81
CA VAL A 57 20.59 -3.85 -21.18
C VAL A 57 20.90 -3.03 -19.94
N THR A 58 21.97 -2.22 -20.01
CA THR A 58 22.31 -1.25 -18.96
C THR A 58 21.79 0.13 -19.35
N ILE A 59 20.94 0.70 -18.51
CA ILE A 59 20.35 2.03 -18.70
C ILE A 59 20.81 2.93 -17.55
N LYS A 60 21.27 4.13 -17.88
CA LYS A 60 21.52 5.21 -16.90
C LYS A 60 20.68 6.41 -17.31
N VAL A 61 19.82 6.88 -16.41
CA VAL A 61 18.99 8.08 -16.60
C VAL A 61 19.43 9.13 -15.58
N LEU A 62 19.78 10.32 -16.06
CA LEU A 62 20.01 11.50 -15.24
C LEU A 62 18.82 12.43 -15.40
N TYR A 63 18.27 12.89 -14.29
CA TYR A 63 17.08 13.73 -14.26
C TYR A 63 17.10 14.66 -13.05
N ASP A 64 16.41 15.79 -13.14
CA ASP A 64 16.22 16.73 -12.05
C ASP A 64 14.81 17.35 -12.11
N GLY A 65 14.50 18.18 -11.12
CA GLY A 65 13.22 18.88 -11.04
C GLY A 65 12.48 18.62 -9.73
N VAL A 66 11.21 18.98 -9.72
CA VAL A 66 10.33 18.80 -8.57
C VAL A 66 9.13 17.99 -9.07
N PRO A 67 8.95 16.74 -8.61
CA PRO A 67 7.82 15.94 -9.03
C PRO A 67 6.52 16.73 -8.78
N GLN A 68 5.65 16.74 -9.78
CA GLN A 68 4.38 17.44 -9.70
C GLN A 68 3.35 16.51 -9.06
N LEU A 69 2.74 16.97 -7.97
CA LEU A 69 1.48 16.44 -7.45
C LEU A 69 0.36 17.16 -8.20
N LEU A 70 -0.46 16.40 -8.92
CA LEU A 70 -1.50 16.99 -9.75
C LEU A 70 -2.74 17.26 -8.92
N ARG A 71 -3.43 18.37 -9.20
CA ARG A 71 -4.58 18.83 -8.41
C ARG A 71 -5.72 17.81 -8.39
N GLU A 72 -5.81 16.94 -9.38
CA GLU A 72 -6.80 15.86 -9.49
C GLU A 72 -6.53 14.69 -8.54
N ASP A 73 -5.32 14.58 -7.97
CA ASP A 73 -5.09 13.69 -6.83
C ASP A 73 -5.96 14.20 -5.65
N TYR A 74 -6.05 15.51 -5.41
CA TYR A 74 -6.68 16.16 -4.24
C TYR A 74 -8.23 16.21 -4.21
N ALA A 75 -8.92 15.40 -5.03
CA ALA A 75 -10.36 15.47 -5.35
C ALA A 75 -10.84 16.68 -6.16
N LEU A 76 -11.95 16.42 -6.86
CA LEU A 76 -12.87 17.36 -7.53
C LEU A 76 -13.55 18.35 -6.57
N VAL A 77 -12.84 18.94 -5.60
CA VAL A 77 -13.41 20.03 -4.79
C VAL A 77 -13.25 21.33 -5.58
N LYS A 78 -14.31 21.69 -6.33
CA LYS A 78 -14.36 22.93 -7.11
C LYS A 78 -14.24 24.21 -6.26
N ASP A 79 -14.55 24.14 -4.97
CA ASP A 79 -14.53 25.28 -4.06
C ASP A 79 -13.66 25.01 -2.82
N VAL A 80 -12.37 25.38 -2.90
CA VAL A 80 -11.56 25.59 -1.70
C VAL A 80 -12.01 26.91 -1.08
N LYS A 81 -13.08 26.90 -0.28
CA LYS A 81 -13.38 28.06 0.56
C LYS A 81 -12.26 28.20 1.58
N ASN A 82 -11.75 29.42 1.79
CA ASN A 82 -10.81 29.69 2.87
C ASN A 82 -11.35 29.13 4.19
N GLY A 83 -10.66 28.12 4.74
CA GLY A 83 -11.07 27.42 5.97
C GLY A 83 -11.66 26.02 5.79
N THR A 84 -11.96 25.58 4.57
CA THR A 84 -12.33 24.18 4.26
C THR A 84 -11.27 23.54 3.38
N ASN A 85 -10.68 22.46 3.89
CA ASN A 85 -9.48 21.81 3.36
C ASN A 85 -9.85 20.83 2.22
N PRO A 86 -9.16 20.85 1.07
CA PRO A 86 -9.39 19.90 -0.01
C PRO A 86 -8.58 18.63 0.28
N THR A 87 -9.07 17.74 1.14
CA THR A 87 -8.27 16.60 1.64
C THR A 87 -9.03 15.28 1.61
N ALA A 88 -9.66 14.96 0.49
CA ALA A 88 -9.99 13.57 0.20
C ALA A 88 -9.39 13.28 -1.16
N PHE A 89 -8.32 12.51 -1.24
CA PHE A 89 -7.82 12.08 -2.54
C PHE A 89 -8.77 11.02 -3.10
N GLN A 90 -9.01 11.00 -4.41
CA GLN A 90 -9.86 9.93 -4.99
C GLN A 90 -9.15 8.57 -5.00
N GLN A 91 -7.84 8.56 -4.83
CA GLN A 91 -6.97 7.40 -4.83
C GLN A 91 -5.93 7.56 -3.71
N PRO A 92 -5.43 6.46 -3.12
CA PRO A 92 -4.33 6.53 -2.17
C PRO A 92 -3.09 7.12 -2.84
N ASN A 93 -2.50 8.17 -2.25
CA ASN A 93 -1.16 8.60 -2.63
C ASN A 93 -0.14 7.78 -1.86
N LEU A 94 0.60 6.95 -2.58
CA LEU A 94 1.62 6.10 -1.99
C LEU A 94 2.95 6.85 -1.78
N THR A 95 3.21 7.96 -2.48
CA THR A 95 4.42 8.80 -2.33
C THR A 95 4.07 10.25 -2.66
N TYR A 96 4.61 11.24 -1.93
CA TYR A 96 4.40 12.68 -2.18
C TYR A 96 5.53 13.58 -1.65
N LEU A 97 5.80 14.69 -2.33
CA LEU A 97 6.58 15.84 -1.84
C LEU A 97 5.68 17.08 -1.88
N ASP A 98 5.27 17.53 -0.70
CA ASP A 98 4.67 18.84 -0.49
C ASP A 98 5.76 19.85 -0.05
N ARG A 99 5.43 21.14 -0.02
CA ARG A 99 6.32 22.25 0.36
C ARG A 99 7.07 22.03 1.67
N ASN A 100 6.55 21.20 2.56
CA ASN A 100 7.13 20.94 3.87
C ASN A 100 7.30 19.46 4.21
N ILE A 101 6.67 18.54 3.47
CA ILE A 101 6.66 17.11 3.84
C ILE A 101 7.06 16.27 2.64
N ILE A 102 8.00 15.36 2.86
CA ILE A 102 8.38 14.30 1.93
C ILE A 102 7.87 12.99 2.53
N PHE A 103 7.21 12.16 1.72
CA PHE A 103 6.92 10.77 2.04
C PHE A 103 7.25 9.92 0.80
N LEU A 104 8.13 8.94 0.96
CA LEU A 104 8.47 8.02 -0.11
C LEU A 104 8.15 6.57 0.28
N GLN A 105 7.35 5.92 -0.55
CA GLN A 105 7.11 4.48 -0.61
C GLN A 105 7.74 3.91 -1.89
N ARG A 106 8.33 2.71 -1.81
CA ARG A 106 9.07 2.05 -2.90
C ARG A 106 8.25 1.87 -4.18
N ASP A 107 7.07 1.26 -4.07
CA ASP A 107 6.29 0.87 -5.26
C ASP A 107 5.26 1.90 -5.67
N ALA A 108 5.44 3.16 -5.29
CA ALA A 108 4.40 4.15 -5.51
C ALA A 108 4.30 4.63 -6.97
N ASN A 109 3.07 4.70 -7.44
CA ASN A 109 2.59 5.35 -8.66
C ASN A 109 3.00 6.82 -8.89
N TRP A 110 3.69 7.47 -7.95
CA TRP A 110 4.07 8.88 -8.10
C TRP A 110 5.37 9.09 -8.91
N LEU A 111 6.01 7.98 -9.34
CA LEU A 111 7.07 7.92 -10.35
C LEU A 111 8.24 8.88 -10.08
N VAL A 112 8.63 8.97 -8.81
CA VAL A 112 9.75 9.82 -8.35
C VAL A 112 11.10 9.39 -8.92
N TRP A 113 11.20 8.15 -9.39
CA TRP A 113 12.29 7.65 -10.21
C TRP A 113 11.74 6.91 -11.45
N PRO A 114 12.52 6.80 -12.54
CA PRO A 114 12.10 6.07 -13.74
C PRO A 114 11.80 4.59 -13.44
N LEU A 115 10.61 4.11 -13.79
CA LEU A 115 10.19 2.71 -13.62
C LEU A 115 9.90 2.05 -14.97
N SER A 116 10.39 0.83 -15.19
CA SER A 116 10.05 0.05 -16.38
C SER A 116 8.63 -0.52 -16.25
N SER A 117 7.77 -0.33 -17.25
CA SER A 117 6.42 -0.93 -17.29
C SER A 117 6.41 -2.36 -17.87
N GLY A 118 7.59 -3.00 -17.97
CA GLY A 118 7.78 -4.26 -18.69
C GLY A 118 8.11 -4.04 -20.19
N PRO A 119 8.57 -5.08 -20.89
CA PRO A 119 8.93 -6.42 -20.39
C PRO A 119 10.35 -6.49 -19.78
N HIS A 120 11.01 -5.35 -19.64
CA HIS A 120 12.37 -5.29 -19.12
C HIS A 120 12.35 -5.24 -17.60
N ILE A 121 12.81 -6.31 -16.94
CA ILE A 121 12.79 -6.46 -15.47
C ILE A 121 14.21 -6.33 -14.91
N ALA A 122 14.36 -5.69 -13.76
CA ALA A 122 15.66 -5.56 -13.11
C ALA A 122 16.18 -6.92 -12.61
N THR A 123 17.41 -7.27 -12.98
CA THR A 123 18.03 -8.57 -12.64
C THR A 123 19.08 -8.49 -11.53
N GLN A 124 19.35 -7.30 -11.03
CA GLN A 124 20.35 -7.04 -10.01
C GLN A 124 19.70 -6.46 -8.76
N GLU A 125 20.44 -6.57 -7.66
CA GLU A 125 20.11 -5.96 -6.38
C GLU A 125 19.83 -4.47 -6.57
N THR A 126 18.71 -4.02 -6.02
CA THR A 126 18.36 -2.60 -6.04
C THR A 126 19.06 -1.93 -4.86
N GLU A 127 19.82 -0.89 -5.17
CA GLU A 127 20.44 0.00 -4.20
C GLU A 127 19.78 1.37 -4.34
N LEU A 128 19.45 1.98 -3.20
CA LEU A 128 18.90 3.33 -3.15
C LEU A 128 19.73 4.16 -2.18
N THR A 129 20.11 5.36 -2.63
CA THR A 129 20.72 6.37 -1.77
C THR A 129 19.87 7.62 -1.81
N LEU A 130 19.51 8.15 -0.65
CA LEU A 130 18.74 9.38 -0.53
C LEU A 130 19.41 10.34 0.44
N THR A 131 19.71 11.56 -0.01
CA THR A 131 20.22 12.63 0.84
C THR A 131 19.12 13.63 1.12
N VAL A 132 18.86 13.88 2.41
CA VAL A 132 17.87 14.86 2.88
C VAL A 132 18.51 15.90 3.77
N LEU A 133 17.88 17.07 3.90
CA LEU A 133 18.37 18.14 4.78
C LEU A 133 18.10 17.78 6.25
N SER A 134 19.13 17.78 7.10
CA SER A 134 19.04 17.38 8.52
C SER A 134 18.29 18.37 9.43
N LYS A 135 17.74 19.46 8.88
CA LYS A 135 17.05 20.50 9.66
C LYS A 135 15.61 20.16 10.04
N LEU A 136 15.04 19.14 9.40
CA LEU A 136 13.67 18.71 9.64
C LEU A 136 13.67 17.32 10.30
N PRO A 137 12.77 17.07 11.26
CA PRO A 137 12.47 15.72 11.72
C PRO A 137 12.34 14.76 10.54
N THR A 138 13.11 13.69 10.59
CA THR A 138 13.20 12.68 9.54
C THR A 138 13.08 11.31 10.18
N VAL A 139 12.23 10.47 9.59
CA VAL A 139 12.11 9.06 9.91
C VAL A 139 12.39 8.29 8.63
N SER A 140 13.24 7.27 8.72
CA SER A 140 13.74 6.54 7.57
C SER A 140 14.01 5.10 7.98
N SER A 141 13.62 4.14 7.13
CA SER A 141 14.00 2.74 7.26
C SER A 141 15.43 2.46 6.79
N GLY A 142 16.08 3.46 6.17
CA GLY A 142 17.41 3.33 5.61
C GLY A 142 18.51 3.44 6.66
N GLN A 143 19.63 2.77 6.40
CA GLN A 143 20.84 2.94 7.20
C GLN A 143 21.46 4.30 6.93
N ILE A 144 21.97 4.98 7.97
CA ILE A 144 22.68 6.24 7.81
C ILE A 144 24.08 5.94 7.24
N LEU A 145 24.31 6.34 5.99
CA LEU A 145 25.60 6.23 5.32
C LEU A 145 26.53 7.39 5.71
N GLU A 146 25.98 8.60 5.77
CA GLU A 146 26.69 9.83 6.15
C GLU A 146 25.74 10.79 6.86
N GLN A 147 26.23 11.49 7.90
CA GLN A 147 25.49 12.55 8.55
C GLN A 147 26.42 13.73 8.86
N ASN A 148 26.03 14.92 8.43
CA ASN A 148 26.69 16.17 8.76
C ASN A 148 25.68 17.21 9.26
N GLN A 149 26.14 18.43 9.55
CA GLN A 149 25.28 19.48 10.12
C GLN A 149 24.15 19.95 9.18
N SER A 150 24.26 19.65 7.89
CA SER A 150 23.32 20.14 6.86
C SER A 150 22.48 19.04 6.23
N GLN A 151 23.02 17.81 6.17
CA GLN A 151 22.46 16.71 5.40
C GLN A 151 22.69 15.36 6.06
N THR A 152 21.72 14.47 5.88
CA THR A 152 21.78 13.05 6.24
C THR A 152 21.56 12.25 4.97
N THR A 153 22.46 11.31 4.69
CA THR A 153 22.38 10.40 3.56
C THR A 153 21.99 9.02 4.08
N TYR A 154 20.86 8.53 3.60
CA TYR A 154 20.33 7.20 3.86
C TYR A 154 20.66 6.27 2.71
N TYR A 155 20.87 5.00 3.05
CA TYR A 155 21.20 3.93 2.11
C TYR A 155 20.33 2.72 2.39
N TRP A 156 19.83 2.11 1.32
CA TRP A 156 19.14 0.83 1.32
C TRP A 156 19.78 -0.06 0.27
N SER A 157 19.97 -1.33 0.60
CA SER A 157 20.54 -2.33 -0.32
C SER A 157 19.83 -3.65 -0.16
N LYS A 158 19.43 -4.24 -1.28
CA LYS A 158 18.62 -5.47 -1.33
C LYS A 158 17.24 -5.24 -0.69
N ASP A 159 16.22 -5.87 -1.25
CA ASP A 159 14.87 -5.95 -0.68
C ASP A 159 14.38 -4.63 -0.07
N LEU A 160 14.41 -3.55 -0.89
CA LEU A 160 14.03 -2.20 -0.46
C LEU A 160 12.72 -2.24 0.32
N PRO A 161 12.60 -1.65 1.51
CA PRO A 161 11.34 -1.66 2.25
C PRO A 161 10.25 -0.85 1.57
N LEU A 162 8.98 -1.14 1.88
CA LEU A 162 7.84 -0.42 1.32
C LEU A 162 7.86 1.04 1.77
N PHE A 163 7.91 1.32 3.08
CA PHE A 163 8.13 2.68 3.59
C PHE A 163 9.63 3.00 3.57
N LEU A 164 10.03 4.02 2.80
CA LEU A 164 11.43 4.46 2.74
C LEU A 164 11.70 5.61 3.72
N VAL A 165 11.03 6.75 3.54
CA VAL A 165 11.32 7.95 4.33
C VAL A 165 10.10 8.86 4.50
N ALA A 166 10.03 9.53 5.64
CA ALA A 166 9.22 10.70 5.86
C ALA A 166 10.08 11.84 6.44
N VAL A 167 10.01 13.02 5.83
CA VAL A 167 10.72 14.24 6.29
C VAL A 167 9.70 15.35 6.42
N GLY A 168 9.75 16.15 7.48
CA GLY A 168 8.93 17.34 7.56
C GLY A 168 8.93 18.02 8.92
N PRO A 169 8.23 19.15 9.08
CA PRO A 169 8.13 19.88 10.34
C PRO A 169 7.19 19.16 11.33
N TYR A 170 7.47 17.89 11.62
CA TYR A 170 6.70 17.08 12.55
C TYR A 170 6.91 17.53 13.99
N HIS A 171 5.84 17.54 14.77
CA HIS A 171 5.91 17.56 16.23
C HIS A 171 6.12 16.13 16.72
N ILE A 172 7.06 15.94 17.63
CA ILE A 172 7.35 14.62 18.22
C ILE A 172 6.58 14.53 19.54
N HIS A 173 5.70 13.55 19.64
CA HIS A 173 5.06 13.13 20.87
C HIS A 173 5.71 11.85 21.37
N HIS A 174 6.23 11.88 22.59
CA HIS A 174 6.92 10.73 23.20
C HIS A 174 5.90 9.86 23.95
N SER A 175 5.78 8.59 23.56
CA SER A 175 4.90 7.60 24.20
C SER A 175 5.75 6.46 24.76
N SER A 176 6.02 6.49 26.08
CA SER A 176 6.91 5.56 26.78
C SER A 176 8.30 5.43 26.13
N ASN A 177 8.52 4.38 25.33
CA ASN A 177 9.76 4.10 24.61
C ASN A 177 9.65 4.33 23.09
N ASN A 178 8.54 4.91 22.61
CA ASN A 178 8.24 5.11 21.19
C ASN A 178 7.99 6.58 20.89
N ASP A 179 8.12 6.96 19.63
CA ASP A 179 7.81 8.31 19.17
C ASP A 179 6.63 8.32 18.21
N ILE A 180 5.82 9.36 18.27
CA ILE A 180 4.74 9.64 17.32
C ILE A 180 5.05 10.98 16.67
N LEU A 181 5.30 10.98 15.36
CA LEU A 181 5.58 12.16 14.56
C LEU A 181 4.30 12.66 13.92
N ILE A 182 3.95 13.90 14.23
CA ILE A 182 2.63 14.45 13.93
C ILE A 182 2.78 15.73 13.11
N PRO A 183 2.17 15.85 11.92
CA PRO A 183 2.36 17.00 11.06
C PRO A 183 1.72 18.24 11.69
N PRO A 184 2.09 19.45 11.23
CA PRO A 184 1.42 20.67 11.65
C PRO A 184 -0.09 20.59 11.37
N TYR A 185 -0.92 21.11 12.28
CA TYR A 185 -2.39 21.15 12.18
C TYR A 185 -3.07 19.77 12.21
N SER A 186 -2.48 18.83 12.92
CA SER A 186 -3.07 17.57 13.38
C SER A 186 -3.93 17.76 14.61
N ASN A 187 -4.66 16.72 15.04
CA ASN A 187 -5.46 16.75 16.25
C ASN A 187 -4.97 15.74 17.30
N ASN A 188 -5.52 15.81 18.51
CA ASN A 188 -5.19 14.85 19.58
C ASN A 188 -5.59 13.41 19.24
N TYR A 189 -6.50 13.20 18.28
CA TYR A 189 -6.89 11.87 17.85
C TYR A 189 -5.80 11.19 17.03
N ASP A 190 -5.04 11.95 16.24
CA ASP A 190 -3.86 11.44 15.54
C ASP A 190 -2.82 10.86 16.55
N ILE A 191 -2.72 11.40 17.77
CA ILE A 191 -1.89 10.83 18.85
C ILE A 191 -2.43 9.46 19.26
N GLN A 192 -3.72 9.37 19.59
CA GLN A 192 -4.35 8.12 20.01
C GLN A 192 -4.28 7.04 18.92
N TYR A 193 -4.39 7.45 17.66
CA TYR A 193 -4.21 6.56 16.52
C TYR A 193 -2.76 6.06 16.42
N GLY A 194 -1.78 6.94 16.61
CA GLY A 194 -0.37 6.54 16.71
C GLY A 194 -0.11 5.56 17.86
N GLU A 195 -0.67 5.81 19.03
CA GLU A 195 -0.56 4.93 20.20
C GLU A 195 -1.16 3.54 19.93
N LEU A 196 -2.35 3.47 19.33
CA LEU A 196 -2.99 2.20 18.99
C LEU A 196 -2.17 1.40 17.96
N ALA A 197 -1.56 2.07 16.97
CA ALA A 197 -0.68 1.41 16.00
C ALA A 197 0.54 0.77 16.69
N LEU A 198 1.11 1.47 17.68
CA LEU A 198 2.25 0.97 18.44
C LEU A 198 1.86 -0.22 19.33
N SER A 199 0.68 -0.20 19.95
CA SER A 199 0.13 -1.37 20.68
C SER A 199 -0.12 -2.56 19.74
N LEU A 200 -0.69 -2.32 18.55
CA LEU A 200 -0.90 -3.35 17.52
C LEU A 200 0.42 -3.98 17.07
N ARG A 201 1.46 -3.18 16.86
CA ARG A 201 2.80 -3.69 16.56
C ARG A 201 3.32 -4.61 17.66
N GLN A 202 3.16 -4.22 18.93
CA GLN A 202 3.63 -5.04 20.05
C GLN A 202 2.87 -6.37 20.16
N ALA A 203 1.54 -6.34 19.99
CA ALA A 203 0.73 -7.56 19.93
C ALA A 203 1.20 -8.47 18.77
N PHE A 204 1.44 -7.88 17.60
CA PHE A 204 1.91 -8.60 16.43
C PHE A 204 3.26 -9.30 16.66
N LEU A 205 4.21 -8.59 17.27
CA LEU A 205 5.53 -9.11 17.62
C LEU A 205 5.46 -10.30 18.57
N ARG A 206 4.62 -10.20 19.61
CA ARG A 206 4.43 -11.29 20.57
C ARG A 206 3.91 -12.56 19.90
N ARG A 207 2.97 -12.40 18.96
CA ARG A 207 2.26 -13.52 18.30
C ARG A 207 3.10 -14.20 17.22
N THR A 208 3.73 -13.41 16.36
CA THR A 208 4.49 -13.94 15.22
C THR A 208 5.89 -14.41 15.59
N GLY A 209 6.45 -13.92 16.70
CA GLY A 209 7.79 -14.30 17.15
C GLY A 209 8.89 -13.89 16.16
N VAL A 210 8.62 -12.91 15.29
CA VAL A 210 9.62 -12.35 14.37
C VAL A 210 10.67 -11.62 15.21
N ASP A 211 11.79 -12.31 15.47
CA ASP A 211 12.95 -11.77 16.17
C ASP A 211 13.60 -10.61 15.40
N GLY A 212 14.13 -9.61 16.12
CA GLY A 212 15.02 -8.58 15.53
C GLY A 212 14.41 -7.19 15.33
N LEU A 213 13.14 -6.98 15.68
CA LEU A 213 12.51 -5.68 15.60
C LEU A 213 12.85 -4.84 16.84
N ASN A 214 13.44 -3.65 16.62
CA ASN A 214 13.90 -2.74 17.68
C ASN A 214 12.81 -2.49 18.75
N ASP A 215 13.25 -2.40 20.02
CA ASP A 215 12.41 -2.02 21.17
C ASP A 215 11.75 -0.65 20.99
N HIS A 216 12.39 0.22 20.20
CA HIS A 216 11.88 1.54 19.82
C HIS A 216 11.19 1.47 18.45
N ALA A 217 9.95 1.93 18.40
CA ALA A 217 9.17 2.12 17.18
C ALA A 217 8.70 3.57 17.05
N GLN A 218 8.47 3.99 15.81
CA GLN A 218 8.03 5.33 15.45
C GLN A 218 6.76 5.26 14.61
N ALA A 219 5.69 5.91 15.07
CA ALA A 219 4.51 6.14 14.26
C ALA A 219 4.62 7.51 13.58
N VAL A 220 4.27 7.62 12.30
CA VAL A 220 4.33 8.86 11.54
C VAL A 220 2.97 9.11 10.91
N ILE A 221 2.34 10.22 11.27
CA ILE A 221 1.04 10.63 10.71
C ILE A 221 1.29 11.31 9.36
N LEU A 222 0.83 10.67 8.30
CA LEU A 222 0.99 11.09 6.91
C LEU A 222 -0.31 11.74 6.42
N PRO A 223 -0.33 13.07 6.19
CA PRO A 223 -1.58 13.81 5.92
C PRO A 223 -2.29 13.45 4.61
N TYR A 224 -1.60 12.80 3.67
CA TYR A 224 -2.13 12.53 2.33
C TYR A 224 -2.20 11.03 1.97
N THR A 225 -1.75 10.14 2.87
CA THR A 225 -1.99 8.70 2.69
C THR A 225 -3.40 8.33 3.15
N GLN A 226 -3.95 7.26 2.58
CA GLN A 226 -5.20 6.65 3.00
C GLN A 226 -5.00 5.26 3.62
N GLN A 227 -3.80 4.70 3.47
CA GLN A 227 -3.46 3.36 3.91
C GLN A 227 -2.35 3.42 4.96
N ILE A 228 -2.34 2.41 5.83
CA ILE A 228 -1.21 2.17 6.72
C ILE A 228 -0.07 1.60 5.88
N VAL A 229 1.15 2.08 6.12
CA VAL A 229 2.36 1.59 5.46
C VAL A 229 3.39 1.29 6.53
N ILE A 230 4.03 0.13 6.50
CA ILE A 230 4.99 -0.30 7.53
C ILE A 230 6.35 -0.52 6.88
N SER A 231 7.40 -0.22 7.63
CA SER A 231 8.73 -0.77 7.41
C SER A 231 9.47 -0.88 8.73
N ASP A 232 9.93 -2.08 9.08
CA ASP A 232 10.64 -2.37 10.32
C ASP A 232 9.97 -1.76 11.57
N SER A 233 10.59 -0.74 12.17
CA SER A 233 10.15 -0.06 13.37
C SER A 233 9.31 1.20 13.08
N ILE A 234 8.94 1.44 11.82
CA ILE A 234 8.27 2.66 11.37
C ILE A 234 6.87 2.31 10.86
N ILE A 235 5.88 3.03 11.35
CA ILE A 235 4.47 2.87 10.95
C ILE A 235 3.96 4.20 10.40
N GLY A 236 3.74 4.27 9.09
CA GLY A 236 3.04 5.37 8.42
C GLY A 236 1.54 5.22 8.55
N LEU A 237 0.86 6.25 9.04
CA LEU A 237 -0.57 6.24 9.33
C LEU A 237 -1.30 7.37 8.61
N PRO A 238 -2.52 7.15 8.09
CA PRO A 238 -3.35 8.25 7.59
C PRO A 238 -3.72 9.23 8.72
N SER A 239 -3.79 10.52 8.41
CA SER A 239 -4.34 11.51 9.34
C SER A 239 -5.85 11.35 9.44
N ILE A 240 -6.33 11.10 10.66
CA ILE A 240 -7.75 10.87 10.94
C ILE A 240 -8.47 12.17 11.35
N GLY A 241 -7.72 13.19 11.77
CA GLY A 241 -8.27 14.40 12.34
C GLY A 241 -9.04 15.35 11.43
N ARG A 242 -9.22 14.99 10.15
CA ARG A 242 -9.87 15.83 9.13
C ARG A 242 -11.03 15.16 8.41
N VAL A 243 -11.28 13.88 8.66
CA VAL A 243 -12.50 13.20 8.21
C VAL A 243 -13.61 13.58 9.19
N GLY A 244 -14.56 14.42 8.76
CA GLY A 244 -15.67 14.95 9.59
C GLY A 244 -16.56 13.91 10.28
N ASN A 245 -16.29 12.61 10.10
CA ASN A 245 -16.95 11.52 10.78
C ASN A 245 -16.39 11.25 12.19
N TRP A 246 -15.16 11.68 12.50
CA TRP A 246 -14.58 11.52 13.85
C TRP A 246 -15.24 12.45 14.89
N GLN A 247 -15.81 13.58 14.46
CA GLN A 247 -16.45 14.55 15.37
C GLN A 247 -17.96 14.34 15.57
N ASN A 248 -18.64 13.65 14.65
CA ASN A 248 -20.11 13.52 14.67
C ASN A 248 -20.62 12.07 14.85
N GLY A 249 -19.75 11.06 14.79
CA GLY A 249 -20.09 9.66 15.07
C GLY A 249 -19.68 9.28 16.50
N GLN A 250 -20.66 8.99 17.34
CA GLN A 250 -20.52 8.72 18.77
C GLN A 250 -19.51 7.62 19.13
N GLN A 251 -19.17 7.56 20.42
CA GLN A 251 -18.56 6.45 21.19
C GLN A 251 -19.07 5.01 20.86
N ALA A 252 -20.03 4.86 19.94
CA ALA A 252 -20.73 3.64 19.60
C ALA A 252 -19.95 2.65 18.71
N ASN A 253 -18.69 2.89 18.34
CA ASN A 253 -17.94 1.92 17.52
C ASN A 253 -16.41 1.92 17.74
N GLY A 254 -15.95 2.12 18.99
CA GLY A 254 -14.53 2.01 19.33
C GLY A 254 -13.92 0.65 18.93
N GLN A 255 -14.68 -0.44 19.09
CA GLN A 255 -14.26 -1.79 18.67
C GLN A 255 -14.08 -1.92 17.17
N LYS A 256 -15.04 -1.41 16.38
CA LYS A 256 -14.94 -1.44 14.92
C LYS A 256 -13.72 -0.66 14.44
N MET A 257 -13.43 0.49 15.05
CA MET A 257 -12.24 1.27 14.73
C MET A 257 -10.95 0.49 15.03
N ILE A 258 -10.86 -0.15 16.20
CA ILE A 258 -9.69 -0.96 16.57
C ILE A 258 -9.52 -2.12 15.60
N PHE A 259 -10.61 -2.78 15.23
CA PHE A 259 -10.60 -3.88 14.27
C PHE A 259 -10.20 -3.43 12.86
N ASP A 260 -10.82 -2.38 12.33
CA ASP A 260 -10.49 -1.82 11.01
C ASP A 260 -9.01 -1.41 10.96
N MET A 261 -8.50 -0.84 12.06
CA MET A 261 -7.09 -0.50 12.17
C MET A 261 -6.19 -1.73 12.24
N ALA A 262 -6.55 -2.74 13.03
CA ALA A 262 -5.81 -3.99 13.14
C ALA A 262 -5.73 -4.71 11.79
N ALA A 263 -6.84 -4.83 11.07
CA ALA A 263 -6.86 -5.42 9.74
C ALA A 263 -5.98 -4.64 8.73
N ASN A 264 -6.05 -3.31 8.74
CA ASN A 264 -5.20 -2.47 7.90
C ASN A 264 -3.71 -2.55 8.27
N TYR A 265 -3.41 -2.69 9.57
CA TYR A 265 -2.05 -2.91 10.05
C TYR A 265 -1.51 -4.26 9.58
N SER A 266 -2.29 -5.34 9.75
CA SER A 266 -1.96 -6.69 9.27
C SER A 266 -1.74 -6.71 7.75
N ARG A 267 -2.58 -6.00 6.99
CA ARG A 267 -2.41 -5.84 5.54
C ARG A 267 -1.08 -5.19 5.20
N ALA A 268 -0.76 -4.06 5.85
CA ALA A 268 0.48 -3.33 5.62
C ALA A 268 1.71 -4.19 5.95
N TRP A 269 1.63 -4.99 7.00
CA TRP A 269 2.71 -5.91 7.37
C TRP A 269 2.87 -7.06 6.35
N LEU A 270 1.76 -7.66 5.90
CA LEU A 270 1.80 -8.71 4.87
C LEU A 270 2.39 -8.20 3.55
N LEU A 271 2.09 -6.95 3.17
CA LEU A 271 2.67 -6.31 1.99
C LEU A 271 4.17 -6.00 2.13
N GLU A 272 4.68 -5.89 3.35
CA GLU A 272 6.10 -5.65 3.65
C GLU A 272 6.92 -6.96 3.72
N HIS A 273 6.29 -8.13 3.85
CA HIS A 273 7.01 -9.40 4.06
C HIS A 273 6.73 -10.45 2.99
N VAL A 274 5.58 -10.40 2.33
CA VAL A 274 5.17 -11.37 1.31
C VAL A 274 5.01 -10.67 -0.03
N ALA A 275 5.49 -11.29 -1.11
CA ALA A 275 5.27 -10.81 -2.47
C ALA A 275 3.80 -11.07 -2.87
N TRP A 276 3.06 -10.00 -3.16
CA TRP A 276 1.68 -10.08 -3.64
C TRP A 276 1.62 -9.66 -5.11
N HIS A 277 0.59 -10.11 -5.83
CA HIS A 277 0.37 -9.66 -7.19
C HIS A 277 0.00 -8.17 -7.17
N MET A 278 0.99 -7.31 -7.39
CA MET A 278 0.82 -5.87 -7.42
C MET A 278 0.04 -5.44 -8.65
N SER A 279 -0.71 -4.36 -8.50
CA SER A 279 -1.43 -3.68 -9.57
C SER A 279 -0.54 -3.44 -10.79
N GLU A 280 -0.95 -3.90 -11.97
CA GLU A 280 -0.29 -3.49 -13.21
C GLU A 280 -0.54 -2.00 -13.45
N LEU A 281 0.52 -1.25 -13.78
CA LEU A 281 0.36 0.08 -14.36
C LEU A 281 -0.31 -0.10 -15.72
N ASN A 282 -1.43 0.57 -15.95
CA ASN A 282 -2.01 0.57 -17.29
C ASN A 282 -0.98 1.08 -18.31
N THR A 283 -0.85 0.41 -19.45
CA THR A 283 0.10 0.80 -20.50
C THR A 283 -0.39 2.01 -21.30
N GLU A 284 -1.69 2.29 -21.21
CA GLU A 284 -2.34 3.45 -21.79
C GLU A 284 -2.76 4.36 -20.64
N GLY A 285 -2.05 5.48 -20.47
CA GLY A 285 -2.38 6.47 -19.44
C GLY A 285 -3.86 6.85 -19.52
N GLN A 286 -4.67 6.38 -18.58
CA GLN A 286 -6.08 6.71 -18.53
C GLN A 286 -6.23 8.17 -18.12
N LEU A 287 -6.95 8.94 -18.95
CA LEU A 287 -7.40 10.28 -18.60
C LEU A 287 -8.41 10.17 -17.45
N ARG A 288 -8.02 10.62 -16.25
CA ARG A 288 -8.80 10.51 -14.99
C ARG A 288 -10.11 11.30 -14.92
N SER A 289 -10.60 11.87 -16.02
CA SER A 289 -11.89 12.58 -15.99
C SER A 289 -12.99 11.67 -16.52
N SER A 290 -13.82 11.14 -15.62
CA SER A 290 -15.16 10.65 -15.98
C SER A 290 -16.21 11.66 -15.53
N ILE A 291 -17.30 11.78 -16.29
CA ILE A 291 -18.52 12.43 -15.84
C ILE A 291 -19.62 11.38 -15.78
N THR A 292 -20.27 11.28 -14.63
CA THR A 292 -21.51 10.51 -14.50
C THR A 292 -22.66 11.44 -14.86
N ILE A 293 -23.29 11.19 -16.00
CA ILE A 293 -24.48 11.92 -16.43
C ILE A 293 -25.68 11.07 -16.07
N CYS A 294 -26.48 11.54 -15.11
CA CYS A 294 -27.73 10.91 -14.76
C CYS A 294 -28.87 11.58 -15.54
N GLY A 295 -29.69 10.77 -16.23
CA GLY A 295 -30.96 11.22 -16.82
C GLY A 295 -31.95 11.67 -15.73
N PRO A 296 -33.12 12.24 -16.06
CA PRO A 296 -34.14 12.51 -15.05
C PRO A 296 -34.62 11.18 -14.40
N PRO A 297 -35.06 11.19 -13.13
CA PRO A 297 -35.64 10.01 -12.49
C PRO A 297 -36.86 9.53 -13.30
N ASP A 298 -36.99 8.21 -13.46
CA ASP A 298 -38.18 7.62 -14.04
C ASP A 298 -39.39 7.73 -13.08
N GLU A 299 -40.54 7.26 -13.53
CA GLU A 299 -41.79 7.27 -12.77
C GLU A 299 -41.75 6.45 -11.46
N ASN A 300 -40.70 5.63 -11.27
CA ASN A 300 -40.43 4.87 -10.05
C ASN A 300 -39.31 5.49 -9.20
N GLY A 301 -38.81 6.68 -9.57
CA GLY A 301 -37.73 7.37 -8.89
C GLY A 301 -36.33 6.80 -9.16
N LYS A 302 -36.17 5.88 -10.11
CA LYS A 302 -34.87 5.34 -10.50
C LYS A 302 -34.23 6.23 -11.57
N GLN A 303 -32.96 6.56 -11.37
CA GLN A 303 -32.21 7.43 -12.26
C GLN A 303 -31.16 6.61 -13.01
N GLN A 304 -31.26 6.53 -14.34
CA GLN A 304 -30.22 5.90 -15.15
C GLN A 304 -29.04 6.86 -15.28
N CYS A 305 -27.86 6.41 -14.85
CA CYS A 305 -26.61 7.15 -14.93
C CYS A 305 -25.64 6.47 -15.89
N GLU A 306 -25.09 7.24 -16.81
CA GLU A 306 -24.05 6.80 -17.74
C GLU A 306 -22.73 7.44 -17.33
N VAL A 307 -21.69 6.64 -17.10
CA VAL A 307 -20.33 7.14 -16.84
C VAL A 307 -19.61 7.30 -18.17
N ARG A 308 -19.28 8.53 -18.54
CA ARG A 308 -18.50 8.84 -19.76
C ARG A 308 -17.10 9.31 -19.41
N GLY A 309 -16.08 8.76 -20.06
CA GLY A 309 -14.74 9.33 -20.05
C GLY A 309 -14.73 10.68 -20.78
N LEU A 310 -14.45 11.76 -20.06
CA LEU A 310 -14.18 13.07 -20.63
C LEU A 310 -12.77 13.04 -21.23
N GLY A 311 -12.69 12.83 -22.55
CA GLY A 311 -11.50 13.08 -23.34
C GLY A 311 -11.17 14.57 -23.44
N GLY A 312 -10.85 15.21 -22.31
CA GLY A 312 -10.35 16.58 -22.23
C GLY A 312 -8.89 16.58 -21.84
N VAL A 313 -8.05 17.19 -22.68
CA VAL A 313 -6.62 17.42 -22.40
C VAL A 313 -6.49 18.15 -21.05
N ASN A 314 -6.03 17.45 -20.00
CA ASN A 314 -5.65 18.11 -18.76
C ASN A 314 -4.37 18.92 -19.05
N PRO A 315 -4.33 20.26 -18.91
CA PRO A 315 -3.10 21.01 -19.18
C PRO A 315 -1.91 20.60 -18.28
N GLN A 316 -2.16 19.94 -17.14
CA GLN A 316 -1.13 19.41 -16.26
C GLN A 316 -0.76 17.94 -16.54
N ALA A 317 -1.63 17.20 -17.24
CA ALA A 317 -1.37 15.84 -17.76
C ALA A 317 -2.04 15.65 -19.13
N PRO A 318 -1.54 16.34 -20.18
CA PRO A 318 -2.25 16.43 -21.46
C PRO A 318 -2.35 15.10 -22.22
N GLN A 319 -1.68 14.07 -21.72
CA GLN A 319 -1.58 12.74 -22.33
C GLN A 319 -2.11 11.61 -21.42
N GLY A 320 -2.88 11.92 -20.36
CA GLY A 320 -3.41 10.92 -19.42
C GLY A 320 -2.42 10.55 -18.30
N ARG A 321 -2.87 9.76 -17.31
CA ARG A 321 -2.03 9.26 -16.22
C ARG A 321 -1.94 7.75 -16.21
N LEU A 322 -0.78 7.22 -15.84
CA LEU A 322 -0.70 5.81 -15.53
C LEU A 322 -1.49 5.54 -14.24
N ILE A 323 -2.36 4.54 -14.26
CA ILE A 323 -3.14 4.13 -13.10
C ILE A 323 -2.76 2.69 -12.76
N GLU A 324 -2.42 2.47 -11.50
CA GLU A 324 -2.40 1.13 -10.92
C GLU A 324 -3.84 0.66 -10.75
N LYS A 325 -4.21 -0.41 -11.43
CA LYS A 325 -5.49 -1.06 -11.17
C LYS A 325 -5.38 -1.74 -9.80
N GLU A 326 -6.00 -1.18 -8.76
CA GLU A 326 -6.04 -1.79 -7.43
C GLU A 326 -6.39 -3.28 -7.56
N ASN A 327 -5.44 -4.14 -7.20
CA ASN A 327 -5.64 -5.56 -7.17
C ASN A 327 -6.07 -5.96 -5.75
N ASP A 328 -7.37 -6.08 -5.52
CA ASP A 328 -7.93 -6.51 -4.23
C ASP A 328 -7.87 -8.03 -4.15
N SER A 329 -6.67 -8.58 -3.86
CA SER A 329 -6.48 -10.02 -3.67
C SER A 329 -7.38 -10.52 -2.53
N PRO A 330 -8.33 -11.45 -2.81
CA PRO A 330 -9.21 -12.02 -1.79
C PRO A 330 -8.42 -12.68 -0.65
N LEU A 331 -7.33 -13.37 -1.00
CA LEU A 331 -6.39 -13.97 -0.05
C LEU A 331 -5.73 -12.94 0.87
N LEU A 332 -5.15 -11.86 0.33
CA LEU A 332 -4.55 -10.80 1.15
C LEU A 332 -5.58 -10.23 2.11
N ARG A 333 -6.78 -9.96 1.62
CA ARG A 333 -7.89 -9.43 2.42
C ARG A 333 -8.28 -10.40 3.55
N ALA A 334 -8.44 -11.68 3.23
CA ALA A 334 -8.79 -12.72 4.20
C ALA A 334 -7.76 -12.84 5.33
N LEU A 335 -6.48 -12.97 4.98
CA LEU A 335 -5.39 -13.06 5.96
C LEU A 335 -5.29 -11.78 6.81
N SER A 336 -5.48 -10.61 6.20
CA SER A 336 -5.44 -9.33 6.92
C SER A 336 -6.56 -9.22 7.96
N ILE A 337 -7.79 -9.62 7.60
CA ILE A 337 -8.95 -9.62 8.50
C ILE A 337 -8.74 -10.60 9.65
N TYR A 338 -8.33 -11.84 9.33
CA TYR A 338 -8.12 -12.87 10.35
C TYR A 338 -7.00 -12.50 11.33
N LEU A 339 -5.85 -12.06 10.82
CA LEU A 339 -4.77 -11.55 11.66
C LEU A 339 -5.22 -10.36 12.51
N GLY A 340 -5.95 -9.41 11.93
CA GLY A 340 -6.51 -8.28 12.65
C GLY A 340 -7.34 -8.71 13.85
N GLN A 341 -8.20 -9.73 13.68
CA GLN A 341 -9.01 -10.31 14.76
C GLN A 341 -8.16 -10.86 15.92
N LEU A 342 -7.10 -11.60 15.59
CA LEU A 342 -6.18 -12.14 16.60
C LEU A 342 -5.49 -11.01 17.38
N LEU A 343 -5.02 -9.95 16.69
CA LEU A 343 -4.38 -8.80 17.33
C LEU A 343 -5.31 -8.01 18.25
N VAL A 344 -6.57 -7.82 17.84
CA VAL A 344 -7.55 -7.14 18.69
C VAL A 344 -7.76 -7.94 19.98
N THR A 345 -7.81 -9.27 19.90
CA THR A 345 -7.94 -10.13 21.08
C THR A 345 -6.78 -9.89 22.05
N ASP A 346 -5.54 -9.85 21.56
CA ASP A 346 -4.35 -9.66 22.39
C ASP A 346 -4.36 -8.29 23.11
N ILE A 347 -4.71 -7.21 22.41
CA ILE A 347 -4.75 -5.87 23.02
C ILE A 347 -5.85 -5.77 24.09
N VAL A 348 -7.00 -6.40 23.86
CA VAL A 348 -8.14 -6.35 24.80
C VAL A 348 -7.87 -7.19 26.05
N GLU A 349 -7.24 -8.35 25.90
CA GLU A 349 -6.91 -9.25 27.01
C GLU A 349 -5.77 -8.72 27.90
N ASP A 350 -4.81 -7.98 27.33
CA ASP A 350 -3.67 -7.39 28.07
C ASP A 350 -4.06 -6.19 28.96
N GLY A 351 -5.32 -5.77 28.97
CA GLY A 351 -5.81 -4.72 29.86
C GLY A 351 -5.35 -3.31 29.50
N ASP A 352 -4.83 -3.11 28.29
CA ASP A 352 -4.73 -1.78 27.70
C ASP A 352 -6.15 -1.22 27.64
N GLN A 353 -6.47 -0.28 28.55
CA GLN A 353 -7.79 0.35 28.68
C GLN A 353 -8.09 1.29 27.50
N TRP A 354 -8.03 0.79 26.28
CA TRP A 354 -8.76 1.36 25.16
C TRP A 354 -10.23 1.23 25.51
N MET A 355 -11.01 2.31 25.37
CA MET A 355 -12.40 2.48 25.85
C MET A 355 -13.36 1.34 25.48
N LEU A 356 -13.23 0.20 26.15
CA LEU A 356 -14.08 -0.97 26.01
C LEU A 356 -14.63 -1.24 27.40
N SER A 357 -15.86 -0.80 27.63
CA SER A 357 -16.63 -1.33 28.75
C SER A 357 -16.69 -2.84 28.60
N SER A 358 -16.23 -3.54 29.62
CA SER A 358 -15.95 -4.99 29.72
C SER A 358 -17.15 -5.93 29.51
N GLU A 359 -18.26 -5.49 28.92
CA GLU A 359 -19.49 -6.27 28.75
C GLU A 359 -19.78 -6.71 27.30
N GLN A 360 -18.98 -6.30 26.30
CA GLN A 360 -19.23 -6.62 24.88
C GLN A 360 -18.28 -7.67 24.25
N THR A 361 -17.26 -8.13 24.97
CA THR A 361 -16.11 -8.84 24.36
C THR A 361 -16.37 -10.27 23.88
N ASN A 362 -17.38 -10.97 24.39
CA ASN A 362 -17.65 -12.38 24.00
C ASN A 362 -18.82 -12.56 23.02
N SER A 363 -19.73 -11.58 22.92
CA SER A 363 -20.83 -11.58 21.94
C SER A 363 -20.33 -11.15 20.55
N ASP A 364 -19.36 -10.22 20.52
CA ASP A 364 -19.00 -9.51 19.31
C ASP A 364 -17.85 -10.15 18.52
N LYS A 365 -17.11 -11.13 19.10
CA LYS A 365 -16.22 -12.03 18.33
C LYS A 365 -17.03 -12.81 17.28
N ALA A 366 -18.17 -13.36 17.70
CA ALA A 366 -19.11 -14.04 16.81
C ALA A 366 -19.91 -13.07 15.94
N LEU A 367 -20.18 -11.84 16.41
CA LEU A 367 -20.95 -10.83 15.65
C LEU A 367 -20.12 -10.10 14.58
N ALA A 368 -18.80 -9.93 14.74
CA ALA A 368 -17.92 -9.37 13.72
C ALA A 368 -17.70 -10.37 12.58
N VAL A 369 -17.44 -11.63 12.93
CA VAL A 369 -17.39 -12.76 11.98
C VAL A 369 -18.77 -12.94 11.32
N ASN A 370 -19.88 -12.94 12.06
CA ASN A 370 -21.23 -13.05 11.47
C ASN A 370 -21.68 -11.81 10.68
N ASN A 371 -21.33 -10.57 11.06
CA ASN A 371 -21.70 -9.39 10.27
C ASN A 371 -20.84 -9.25 9.01
N LEU A 372 -19.61 -9.80 8.98
CA LEU A 372 -18.80 -9.97 7.76
C LEU A 372 -19.30 -11.15 6.90
N LEU A 373 -19.89 -12.18 7.51
CA LEU A 373 -20.46 -13.35 6.82
C LEU A 373 -21.91 -13.17 6.32
N ILE A 374 -22.71 -12.28 6.89
CA ILE A 374 -24.19 -12.32 6.71
C ILE A 374 -24.80 -11.12 5.96
N SER A 375 -24.11 -10.01 5.72
CA SER A 375 -24.66 -8.94 4.86
C SER A 375 -24.17 -9.05 3.41
N GLN A 376 -24.84 -9.93 2.66
CA GLN A 376 -24.96 -9.98 1.19
C GLN A 376 -23.69 -10.26 0.39
N HIS A 377 -23.67 -11.44 -0.27
CA HIS A 377 -22.78 -11.80 -1.37
C HIS A 377 -22.99 -10.86 -2.57
N GLU A 378 -22.54 -9.60 -2.48
CA GLU A 378 -22.70 -8.63 -3.57
C GLU A 378 -21.61 -8.76 -4.65
N ASP A 379 -20.46 -9.40 -4.34
CA ASP A 379 -19.34 -9.61 -5.27
C ASP A 379 -18.56 -10.92 -4.98
N PHE A 380 -18.06 -11.57 -6.04
CA PHE A 380 -17.30 -12.82 -6.05
C PHE A 380 -16.07 -12.75 -5.13
N ASN A 381 -15.33 -11.64 -5.18
CA ASN A 381 -14.12 -11.44 -4.36
C ASN A 381 -14.41 -11.48 -2.85
N GLN A 382 -15.59 -11.01 -2.43
CA GLN A 382 -16.00 -11.03 -1.03
C GLN A 382 -16.42 -12.44 -0.59
N CYS A 383 -17.08 -13.21 -1.45
CA CYS A 383 -17.40 -14.61 -1.19
C CYS A 383 -16.12 -15.43 -0.99
N GLN A 384 -15.16 -15.26 -1.91
CA GLN A 384 -13.88 -15.96 -1.88
C GLN A 384 -13.07 -15.62 -0.62
N ALA A 385 -12.96 -14.33 -0.27
CA ALA A 385 -12.29 -13.91 0.96
C ALA A 385 -12.93 -14.53 2.21
N ASN A 386 -14.27 -14.60 2.27
CA ASN A 386 -14.97 -15.21 3.40
C ASN A 386 -14.72 -16.72 3.51
N ALA A 387 -14.69 -17.46 2.39
CA ALA A 387 -14.35 -18.88 2.38
C ALA A 387 -12.92 -19.12 2.91
N ILE A 388 -11.96 -18.30 2.47
CA ILE A 388 -10.57 -18.37 2.95
C ILE A 388 -10.48 -18.06 4.45
N ILE A 389 -11.22 -17.06 4.95
CA ILE A 389 -11.27 -16.76 6.40
C ILE A 389 -11.73 -17.98 7.20
N LEU A 390 -12.80 -18.64 6.77
CA LEU A 390 -13.32 -19.85 7.45
C LEU A 390 -12.29 -20.99 7.44
N ALA A 391 -11.58 -21.17 6.33
CA ALA A 391 -10.54 -22.19 6.24
C ALA A 391 -9.35 -21.88 7.17
N ILE A 392 -8.93 -20.61 7.24
CA ILE A 392 -7.88 -20.19 8.17
C ILE A 392 -8.33 -20.41 9.62
N ASP A 393 -9.58 -20.07 9.95
CA ASP A 393 -10.16 -20.27 11.28
C ASP A 393 -10.17 -21.76 11.67
N HIS A 394 -10.59 -22.62 10.74
CA HIS A 394 -10.55 -24.08 10.92
C HIS A 394 -9.13 -24.60 11.17
N ILE A 395 -8.15 -24.15 10.37
CA ILE A 395 -6.73 -24.52 10.58
C ILE A 395 -6.25 -24.06 11.95
N TYR A 396 -6.59 -22.85 12.37
CA TYR A 396 -6.20 -22.29 13.66
C TYR A 396 -6.83 -23.06 14.82
N ASP A 397 -8.13 -23.36 14.75
CA ASP A 397 -8.85 -24.08 15.80
C ASP A 397 -8.38 -25.54 15.95
N ASP A 398 -8.14 -26.23 14.84
CA ASP A 398 -7.73 -27.64 14.86
C ASP A 398 -6.25 -27.83 15.22
N SER A 399 -5.39 -26.94 14.71
CA SER A 399 -3.94 -27.12 14.74
C SER A 399 -3.21 -26.14 15.67
N GLY A 400 -3.92 -25.14 16.19
CA GLY A 400 -3.45 -24.18 17.17
C GLY A 400 -2.57 -23.05 16.62
N GLU A 401 -2.36 -22.05 17.46
CA GLU A 401 -1.62 -20.81 17.15
C GLU A 401 -0.22 -21.06 16.59
N SER A 402 0.55 -21.99 17.17
CA SER A 402 1.92 -22.26 16.71
C SER A 402 1.97 -22.71 15.25
N THR A 403 0.95 -23.46 14.83
CA THR A 403 0.86 -24.01 13.47
C THR A 403 0.48 -22.91 12.48
N PHE A 404 -0.46 -22.04 12.85
CA PHE A 404 -0.80 -20.86 12.06
C PHE A 404 0.40 -19.91 11.88
N THR A 405 1.17 -19.65 12.95
CA THR A 405 2.41 -18.86 12.85
C THR A 405 3.45 -19.52 11.94
N GLN A 406 3.60 -20.85 11.99
CA GLN A 406 4.48 -21.58 11.05
C GLN A 406 4.02 -21.47 9.59
N MET A 407 2.72 -21.49 9.35
CA MET A 407 2.15 -21.28 8.02
C MET A 407 2.50 -19.89 7.48
N LEU A 408 2.37 -18.84 8.30
CA LEU A 408 2.76 -17.47 7.91
C LEU A 408 4.26 -17.35 7.63
N ASN A 409 5.10 -17.93 8.49
CA ASN A 409 6.55 -17.92 8.28
C ASN A 409 6.93 -18.67 6.99
N THR A 410 6.23 -19.77 6.67
CA THR A 410 6.43 -20.50 5.42
C THR A 410 6.08 -19.64 4.20
N LEU A 411 5.01 -18.83 4.27
CA LEU A 411 4.66 -17.88 3.20
C LEU A 411 5.76 -16.82 3.00
N ILE A 412 6.29 -16.26 4.08
CA ILE A 412 7.38 -15.27 4.03
C ILE A 412 8.65 -15.87 3.41
N GLU A 413 9.01 -17.09 3.82
CA GLU A 413 10.21 -17.77 3.35
C GLU A 413 10.13 -18.15 1.87
N GLN A 414 8.97 -18.61 1.40
CA GLN A 414 8.78 -19.07 0.02
C GLN A 414 8.46 -17.95 -0.97
N TYR A 415 7.76 -16.90 -0.51
CA TYR A 415 7.33 -15.77 -1.32
C TYR A 415 7.84 -14.44 -0.75
N PRO A 416 9.16 -14.25 -0.57
CA PRO A 416 9.68 -12.99 -0.07
C PRO A 416 9.51 -11.89 -1.13
N ILE A 417 9.47 -10.65 -0.66
CA ILE A 417 9.45 -9.46 -1.53
C ILE A 417 10.51 -9.55 -2.65
N GLY A 418 10.14 -9.08 -3.85
CA GLY A 418 11.02 -9.08 -5.02
C GLY A 418 11.11 -10.43 -5.75
N ARG A 419 10.36 -11.45 -5.31
CA ARG A 419 10.17 -12.73 -6.01
C ARG A 419 8.80 -12.81 -6.68
N GLU A 420 8.50 -13.98 -7.25
CA GLU A 420 7.18 -14.28 -7.77
C GLU A 420 6.12 -14.08 -6.68
N PRO A 421 4.98 -13.45 -7.01
CA PRO A 421 3.93 -13.21 -6.04
C PRO A 421 3.24 -14.51 -5.62
N VAL A 422 2.76 -14.55 -4.39
CA VAL A 422 1.92 -15.65 -3.88
C VAL A 422 0.60 -15.70 -4.66
N THR A 423 0.18 -16.92 -5.00
CA THR A 423 -1.12 -17.22 -5.60
C THR A 423 -2.00 -17.96 -4.61
N GLU A 424 -3.31 -18.02 -4.87
CA GLU A 424 -4.24 -18.79 -4.05
C GLU A 424 -3.91 -20.29 -4.07
N ASP A 425 -3.55 -20.85 -5.24
CA ASP A 425 -3.09 -22.24 -5.35
C ASP A 425 -1.85 -22.53 -4.49
N ALA A 426 -0.90 -21.60 -4.48
CA ALA A 426 0.30 -21.71 -3.65
C ALA A 426 -0.05 -21.66 -2.15
N PHE A 427 -0.96 -20.76 -1.77
CA PHE A 427 -1.46 -20.67 -0.40
C PHE A 427 -2.13 -21.97 0.03
N TRP A 428 -3.03 -22.53 -0.77
CA TRP A 428 -3.70 -23.79 -0.46
C TRP A 428 -2.73 -24.96 -0.36
N LEU A 429 -1.69 -25.00 -1.19
CA LEU A 429 -0.64 -26.02 -1.10
C LEU A 429 0.13 -25.93 0.22
N ILE A 430 0.42 -24.71 0.70
CA ILE A 430 1.08 -24.49 1.99
C ILE A 430 0.13 -24.83 3.13
N ALA A 431 -1.11 -24.33 3.11
CA ALA A 431 -2.12 -24.58 4.12
C ALA A 431 -2.42 -26.09 4.28
N GLY A 432 -2.45 -26.84 3.18
CA GLY A 432 -2.63 -28.31 3.18
C GLY A 432 -1.48 -29.10 3.81
N GLN A 433 -0.35 -28.47 4.14
CA GLN A 433 0.71 -29.11 4.95
C GLN A 433 0.35 -29.15 6.44
N PHE A 434 -0.63 -28.34 6.85
CA PHE A 434 -0.99 -28.11 8.24
C PHE A 434 -2.39 -28.62 8.62
N THR A 435 -3.21 -29.00 7.64
CA THR A 435 -4.50 -29.66 7.87
C THR A 435 -4.73 -30.82 6.90
N ASN A 436 -5.45 -31.85 7.36
CA ASN A 436 -5.87 -32.98 6.52
C ASN A 436 -7.17 -32.70 5.74
N ASP A 437 -7.89 -31.63 6.09
CA ASP A 437 -9.22 -31.32 5.56
C ASP A 437 -9.19 -30.25 4.45
N ILE A 438 -8.01 -29.99 3.88
CA ILE A 438 -7.81 -28.89 2.93
C ILE A 438 -8.68 -29.02 1.67
N ASP A 439 -8.95 -30.25 1.23
CA ASP A 439 -9.79 -30.50 0.06
C ASP A 439 -11.25 -30.11 0.32
N GLU A 440 -11.78 -30.39 1.52
CA GLU A 440 -13.14 -29.98 1.93
C GLU A 440 -13.24 -28.46 2.10
N LEU A 441 -12.22 -27.84 2.68
CA LEU A 441 -12.16 -26.38 2.84
C LEU A 441 -12.06 -25.65 1.49
N ARG A 442 -11.37 -26.24 0.52
CA ARG A 442 -11.25 -25.73 -0.86
C ARG A 442 -12.54 -25.92 -1.66
N GLU A 443 -13.32 -26.97 -1.39
CA GLU A 443 -14.64 -27.15 -2.01
C GLU A 443 -15.62 -26.02 -1.65
N ALA A 444 -15.56 -25.50 -0.41
CA ALA A 444 -16.38 -24.34 -0.01
C ALA A 444 -16.04 -23.04 -0.79
N GLU A 445 -14.81 -22.89 -1.25
CA GLU A 445 -14.42 -21.81 -2.17
C GLU A 445 -14.97 -22.02 -3.58
N LEU A 446 -15.00 -23.27 -4.06
CA LEU A 446 -15.54 -23.63 -5.37
C LEU A 446 -17.04 -23.33 -5.48
N ASP A 447 -17.79 -23.38 -4.37
CA ASP A 447 -19.19 -22.96 -4.34
C ASP A 447 -19.38 -21.46 -4.63
N CYS A 448 -18.39 -20.61 -4.36
CA CYS A 448 -18.41 -19.19 -4.76
C CYS A 448 -18.26 -18.99 -6.27
N PHE A 449 -17.59 -19.91 -6.99
CA PHE A 449 -17.45 -19.82 -8.45
C PHE A 449 -18.77 -20.05 -9.18
N ASN A 450 -19.71 -20.79 -8.58
CA ASN A 450 -21.05 -21.00 -9.12
C ASN A 450 -21.92 -19.73 -9.09
N LEU A 451 -21.47 -18.64 -8.44
CA LEU A 451 -22.11 -17.32 -8.45
C LEU A 451 -21.62 -16.41 -9.60
N LYS A 452 -20.60 -16.85 -10.35
CA LYS A 452 -19.98 -16.07 -11.44
C LYS A 452 -20.70 -16.29 -12.80
N ASP A 453 -21.54 -17.32 -12.88
CA ASP A 453 -22.42 -17.66 -14.01
C ASP A 453 -23.87 -17.19 -13.75
#